data_AF-A0A117PIX7-F1
#
_entry.id   AF-A0A117PIX7-F1
#
_cell.length_a   1.000
_cell.length_b   1.000
_cell.length_c   1.000
_cell.angle_alpha   90.00
_cell.angle_beta   90.00
_cell.angle_gamma   90.00
#
_symmetry.space_group_name_H-M   'P 1'
#
loop_
_entity.id
_entity.type
_entity.pdbx_description
1 polymer ?
#
loop_
_entity_poly.entity_id
_entity_poly.type
_entity_poly.pdbx_seq_one_letter_code
_entity_poly.pdbx_strand_id
1 'polypeptide(L)'
;MSPVASTPSPAADPVKNRRGRLARSPRLGAVIAFVRCRGLARATGVALLFALAATAFAGQRVAVPEFRYLVDFSVPVAEVVPLAHAVVLATTLFSPMADLEQTSAQPMSRHRGVYVVVLLSLALSLSALPLLTGATGEVFASAARNVVGSLGLAMISARLFGSGLAWLLPFGMFGPTLLLGVRSDNTPEPWAWSLQPSSHASAAAVAVALWVIGACAAATGRPRQTERAEQN
;
A
#
# COMPACT_ATOMS: atom_id res chain seq x y z
N MET A 1 -39.71 61.25 -23.77
CA MET A 1 -39.65 60.39 -22.57
C MET A 1 -39.87 58.96 -23.02
N SER A 2 -38.79 58.18 -23.14
CA SER A 2 -38.84 56.73 -23.39
C SER A 2 -38.05 56.04 -22.28
N PRO A 3 -38.56 54.95 -21.66
CA PRO A 3 -37.89 54.30 -20.54
C PRO A 3 -36.77 53.39 -21.06
N VAL A 4 -35.57 53.55 -20.48
CA VAL A 4 -34.42 52.68 -20.72
C VAL A 4 -34.64 51.38 -19.94
N ALA A 5 -34.85 50.29 -20.67
CA ALA A 5 -34.97 48.95 -20.11
C ALA A 5 -33.61 48.48 -19.58
N SER A 6 -33.51 48.32 -18.26
CA SER A 6 -32.38 47.70 -17.58
C SER A 6 -32.41 46.19 -17.78
N THR A 7 -31.42 45.64 -18.49
CA THR A 7 -31.20 44.20 -18.62
C THR A 7 -30.68 43.60 -17.31
N PRO A 8 -31.19 42.44 -16.86
CA PRO A 8 -30.71 41.80 -15.65
C PRO A 8 -29.34 41.15 -15.88
N SER A 9 -28.41 41.40 -14.96
CA SER A 9 -27.08 40.80 -14.91
C SER A 9 -27.17 39.28 -14.76
N PRO A 10 -26.42 38.47 -15.54
CA PRO A 10 -26.46 37.02 -15.46
C PRO A 10 -25.93 36.57 -14.10
N ALA A 11 -26.82 35.97 -13.29
CA ALA A 11 -26.50 35.39 -12.00
C ALA A 11 -25.35 34.38 -12.15
N ALA A 12 -24.21 34.69 -11.53
CA ALA A 12 -23.04 33.83 -11.53
C ALA A 12 -23.37 32.50 -10.84
N ASP A 13 -23.33 31.43 -11.63
CA ASP A 13 -23.73 30.09 -11.25
C ASP A 13 -22.89 29.56 -10.05
N PRO A 14 -23.46 29.43 -8.83
CA PRO A 14 -22.70 29.17 -7.61
C PRO A 14 -22.05 27.77 -7.58
N VAL A 15 -22.56 26.84 -8.39
CA VAL A 15 -22.07 25.46 -8.48
C VAL A 15 -20.74 25.37 -9.24
N LYS A 16 -20.57 26.17 -10.30
CA LYS A 16 -19.33 26.23 -11.10
C LYS A 16 -18.17 26.80 -10.29
N ASN A 17 -18.48 27.72 -9.36
CA ASN A 17 -17.52 28.38 -8.49
C ASN A 17 -17.00 27.51 -7.31
N ARG A 18 -17.67 26.39 -6.97
CA ARG A 18 -17.17 25.44 -5.95
C ARG A 18 -16.12 24.49 -6.50
N ARG A 19 -16.29 23.99 -7.74
CA ARG A 19 -15.33 23.07 -8.38
C ARG A 19 -13.96 23.72 -8.62
N GLY A 20 -13.93 25.02 -8.96
CA GLY A 20 -12.68 25.76 -9.12
C GLY A 20 -11.96 26.12 -7.80
N ARG A 21 -12.67 26.15 -6.67
CA ARG A 21 -12.10 26.53 -5.36
C ARG A 21 -11.41 25.38 -4.64
N LEU A 22 -11.95 24.15 -4.75
CA LEU A 22 -11.29 22.95 -4.24
C LEU A 22 -9.97 22.64 -4.99
N ALA A 23 -9.92 22.98 -6.29
CA ALA A 23 -8.72 22.83 -7.12
C ALA A 23 -7.60 23.84 -6.81
N ARG A 24 -7.86 24.88 -5.99
CA ARG A 24 -6.93 25.99 -5.73
C ARG A 24 -6.40 26.06 -4.30
N SER A 25 -6.55 24.99 -3.50
CA SER A 25 -5.84 24.97 -2.23
C SER A 25 -4.36 24.64 -2.49
N PRO A 26 -3.41 25.53 -2.13
CA PRO A 26 -1.98 25.32 -2.39
C PRO A 26 -1.47 24.04 -1.71
N ARG A 27 -2.14 23.60 -0.64
CA ARG A 27 -1.84 22.35 0.07
C ARG A 27 -2.20 21.10 -0.74
N LEU A 28 -3.35 21.05 -1.42
CA LEU A 28 -3.71 19.91 -2.28
C LEU A 28 -2.81 19.85 -3.51
N GLY A 29 -2.47 21.01 -4.10
CA GLY A 29 -1.53 21.07 -5.21
C GLY A 29 -0.15 20.50 -4.84
N ALA A 30 0.36 20.84 -3.66
CA ALA A 30 1.62 20.31 -3.15
C ALA A 30 1.58 18.79 -2.91
N VAL A 31 0.48 18.26 -2.35
CA VAL A 31 0.30 16.82 -2.14
C VAL A 31 0.20 16.06 -3.47
N ILE A 32 -0.56 16.58 -4.43
CA ILE A 32 -0.72 15.95 -5.76
C ILE A 32 0.62 15.96 -6.52
N ALA A 33 1.36 17.07 -6.46
CA ALA A 33 2.69 17.15 -7.05
C ALA A 33 3.66 16.18 -6.37
N PHE A 34 3.66 16.10 -5.04
CA PHE A 34 4.46 15.16 -4.26
C PHE A 34 4.17 13.71 -4.65
N VAL A 35 2.89 13.35 -4.76
CA VAL A 35 2.45 12.00 -5.19
C VAL A 35 2.88 11.69 -6.63
N ARG A 36 2.78 12.66 -7.55
CA ARG A 36 3.19 12.48 -8.96
C ARG A 36 4.71 12.29 -9.10
N CYS A 37 5.50 13.09 -8.38
CA CYS A 37 6.97 12.98 -8.42
C CYS A 37 7.49 11.64 -7.90
N ARG A 38 6.73 10.95 -7.04
CA ARG A 38 7.09 9.66 -6.43
C ARG A 38 6.87 8.44 -7.35
N GLY A 39 6.47 8.66 -8.61
CA GLY A 39 6.23 7.56 -9.56
C GLY A 39 5.00 6.71 -9.22
N LEU A 40 4.11 7.21 -8.35
CA LEU A 40 2.94 6.46 -7.87
C LEU A 40 2.05 5.98 -9.01
N ALA A 41 1.91 6.75 -10.09
CA ALA A 41 1.11 6.33 -11.25
C ALA A 41 1.60 5.02 -11.88
N ARG A 42 2.92 4.85 -12.02
CA ARG A 42 3.51 3.61 -12.57
C ARG A 42 3.33 2.45 -11.59
N ALA A 43 3.65 2.67 -10.31
CA ALA A 43 3.49 1.66 -9.27
C ALA A 43 2.02 1.22 -9.10
N THR A 44 1.08 2.17 -9.19
CA THR A 44 -0.36 1.90 -9.16
C THR A 44 -0.79 1.11 -10.39
N GLY A 45 -0.26 1.43 -11.58
CA GLY A 45 -0.51 0.64 -12.79
C GLY A 45 -0.07 -0.80 -12.64
N VAL A 46 1.16 -1.03 -12.15
CA VAL A 46 1.68 -2.39 -11.89
C VAL A 46 0.86 -3.10 -10.81
N ALA A 47 0.55 -2.42 -9.70
CA ALA A 47 -0.28 -2.98 -8.63
C ALA A 47 -1.70 -3.31 -9.12
N LEU A 48 -2.28 -2.48 -10.00
CA LEU A 48 -3.57 -2.74 -10.63
C LEU A 48 -3.51 -3.97 -11.53
N LEU A 49 -2.43 -4.18 -12.28
CA LEU A 49 -2.26 -5.41 -13.07
C LEU A 49 -2.27 -6.66 -12.18
N PHE A 50 -1.58 -6.62 -11.03
CA PHE A 50 -1.62 -7.70 -10.05
C PHE A 50 -3.03 -7.89 -9.46
N ALA A 51 -3.75 -6.80 -9.19
CA ALA A 51 -5.11 -6.88 -8.67
C ALA A 51 -6.09 -7.45 -9.70
N LEU A 52 -5.96 -7.06 -10.97
CA LEU A 52 -6.74 -7.61 -12.07
C LEU A 52 -6.45 -9.10 -12.29
N ALA A 53 -5.18 -9.50 -12.26
CA ALA A 53 -4.81 -10.91 -12.27
C ALA A 53 -5.45 -11.66 -11.08
N ALA A 54 -5.38 -11.11 -9.87
CA ALA A 54 -6.02 -11.67 -8.69
C ALA A 54 -7.54 -11.83 -8.85
N THR A 55 -8.20 -10.84 -9.45
CA THR A 55 -9.65 -10.90 -9.70
C THR A 55 -10.01 -11.96 -10.73
N ALA A 56 -9.20 -12.10 -11.79
CA ALA A 56 -9.40 -13.11 -12.83
C ALA A 56 -9.16 -14.53 -12.30
N PHE A 57 -8.20 -14.69 -11.39
CA PHE A 57 -7.84 -15.96 -10.78
C PHE A 57 -8.41 -16.15 -9.37
N ALA A 58 -9.43 -15.37 -8.97
CA ALA A 58 -9.95 -15.38 -7.59
C ALA A 58 -10.52 -16.74 -7.17
N GLY A 59 -11.04 -17.52 -8.13
CA GLY A 59 -11.52 -18.89 -7.91
C GLY A 59 -10.44 -19.98 -8.01
N GLN A 60 -9.21 -19.63 -8.39
CA GLN A 60 -8.10 -20.57 -8.47
C GLN A 60 -7.32 -20.59 -7.15
N ARG A 61 -7.01 -21.80 -6.67
CA ARG A 61 -6.13 -21.99 -5.52
C ARG A 61 -4.77 -22.41 -6.04
N VAL A 62 -3.70 -21.80 -5.53
CA VAL A 62 -2.35 -22.18 -5.93
C VAL A 62 -1.92 -23.35 -5.07
N ALA A 63 -1.62 -24.48 -5.72
CA ALA A 63 -0.94 -25.59 -5.08
C ALA A 63 0.48 -25.13 -4.72
N VAL A 64 0.78 -25.06 -3.44
CA VAL A 64 2.14 -24.79 -2.97
C VAL A 64 2.92 -26.11 -3.12
N PRO A 65 4.16 -26.10 -3.64
CA PRO A 65 4.94 -27.33 -3.77
C PRO A 65 5.04 -28.03 -2.41
N GLU A 66 4.87 -29.35 -2.42
CA GLU A 66 4.85 -30.23 -1.25
C GLU A 66 6.21 -30.23 -0.55
N PHE A 67 6.45 -29.23 0.31
CA PHE A 67 7.57 -29.22 1.23
C PHE A 67 7.03 -29.55 2.62
N ARG A 68 7.58 -30.61 3.24
CA ARG A 68 7.20 -31.10 4.58
C ARG A 68 5.76 -31.65 4.66
N TYR A 69 4.89 -31.08 5.50
CA TYR A 69 3.54 -31.57 5.79
C TYR A 69 2.46 -30.86 4.97
N LEU A 70 2.84 -30.08 3.95
CA LEU A 70 1.92 -29.37 3.05
C LEU A 70 1.27 -30.32 2.04
N VAL A 71 0.64 -31.39 2.52
CA VAL A 71 -0.24 -32.23 1.69
C VAL A 71 -1.57 -31.49 1.57
N ASP A 72 -1.99 -31.17 0.34
CA ASP A 72 -3.26 -30.49 0.00
C ASP A 72 -3.45 -29.04 0.49
N PHE A 73 -2.39 -28.35 0.95
CA PHE A 73 -2.50 -26.96 1.38
C PHE A 73 -2.55 -26.01 0.17
N SER A 74 -3.75 -25.45 -0.09
CA SER A 74 -4.00 -24.57 -1.23
C SER A 74 -4.35 -23.16 -0.75
N VAL A 75 -3.47 -22.20 -1.03
CA VAL A 75 -3.65 -20.81 -0.63
C VAL A 75 -4.39 -20.08 -1.77
N PRO A 76 -5.47 -19.32 -1.48
CA PRO A 76 -6.12 -18.49 -2.49
C PRO A 76 -5.11 -17.50 -3.09
N VAL A 77 -5.10 -17.37 -4.42
CA VAL A 77 -4.24 -16.37 -5.12
C VAL A 77 -4.43 -14.98 -4.52
N ALA A 78 -5.65 -14.66 -4.10
CA ALA A 78 -6.04 -13.42 -3.46
C ALA A 78 -5.30 -13.12 -2.14
N GLU A 79 -4.75 -14.12 -1.45
CA GLU A 79 -3.97 -13.92 -0.22
C GLU A 79 -2.48 -13.65 -0.48
N VAL A 80 -1.97 -14.03 -1.65
CA VAL A 80 -0.58 -13.81 -2.09
C VAL A 80 -0.40 -12.41 -2.71
N VAL A 81 -1.40 -11.95 -3.44
CA VAL A 81 -1.42 -10.64 -4.14
C VAL A 81 -1.17 -9.43 -3.23
N PRO A 82 -1.68 -9.41 -1.98
CA PRO A 82 -1.30 -8.44 -0.95
C PRO A 82 0.19 -8.15 -0.83
N LEU A 83 1.03 -9.18 -0.95
CA LEU A 83 2.49 -9.05 -0.88
C LEU A 83 3.01 -8.24 -2.07
N ALA A 84 2.53 -8.52 -3.28
CA ALA A 84 2.91 -7.80 -4.49
C ALA A 84 2.53 -6.32 -4.39
N HIS A 85 1.32 -6.02 -3.89
CA HIS A 85 0.89 -4.64 -3.65
C HIS A 85 1.82 -3.93 -2.66
N ALA A 86 2.11 -4.57 -1.52
CA ALA A 86 2.99 -4.01 -0.50
C ALA A 86 4.38 -3.70 -1.05
N VAL A 87 4.99 -4.65 -1.77
CA VAL A 87 6.34 -4.49 -2.33
C VAL A 87 6.38 -3.39 -3.39
N VAL A 88 5.47 -3.44 -4.37
CA VAL A 88 5.43 -2.46 -5.48
C VAL A 88 5.18 -1.06 -4.93
N LEU A 89 4.23 -0.89 -4.00
CA LEU A 89 3.91 0.42 -3.43
C LEU A 89 5.03 0.93 -2.53
N ALA A 90 5.72 0.06 -1.79
CA ALA A 90 6.85 0.46 -0.94
C ALA A 90 8.05 0.99 -1.73
N THR A 91 8.22 0.63 -3.02
CA THR A 91 9.27 1.24 -3.85
C THR A 91 9.09 2.74 -4.03
N THR A 92 7.84 3.24 -3.95
CA THR A 92 7.52 4.67 -4.06
C THR A 92 7.73 5.43 -2.75
N LEU A 93 8.03 4.72 -1.65
CA LEU A 93 8.15 5.31 -0.33
C LEU A 93 9.42 6.14 -0.14
N PHE A 94 10.40 5.99 -1.04
CA PHE A 94 11.66 6.74 -1.02
C PHE A 94 11.76 7.65 -2.23
N SER A 95 12.33 8.84 -2.01
CA SER A 95 12.45 9.87 -3.03
C SER A 95 13.84 9.84 -3.64
N PRO A 96 13.97 9.82 -4.98
CA PRO A 96 15.27 10.01 -5.63
C PRO A 96 15.85 11.40 -5.38
N MET A 97 15.05 12.36 -4.89
CA MET A 97 15.49 13.70 -4.48
C MET A 97 15.58 13.85 -2.96
N ALA A 98 15.91 12.77 -2.26
CA ALA A 98 16.02 12.72 -0.81
C ALA A 98 16.88 13.84 -0.20
N ASP A 99 17.96 14.25 -0.86
CA ASP A 99 18.83 15.33 -0.37
C ASP A 99 18.21 16.73 -0.52
N LEU A 100 17.42 16.96 -1.57
CA LEU A 100 16.65 18.21 -1.72
C LEU A 100 15.48 18.28 -0.73
N GLU A 101 14.89 17.13 -0.38
CA GLU A 101 13.86 17.08 0.67
C GLU A 101 14.44 17.43 2.05
N GLN A 102 15.72 17.11 2.32
CA GLN A 102 16.37 17.40 3.61
C GLN A 102 16.65 18.90 3.82
N THR A 103 16.89 19.66 2.76
CA THR A 103 17.14 21.11 2.83
C THR A 103 15.88 21.95 2.75
N SER A 104 14.71 21.30 2.62
CA SER A 104 13.43 22.00 2.56
C SER A 104 13.12 22.75 3.87
N ALA A 105 12.67 23.99 3.75
CA ALA A 105 12.32 24.84 4.90
C ALA A 105 11.02 24.40 5.63
N GLN A 106 10.30 23.40 5.09
CA GLN A 106 9.02 22.93 5.60
C GLN A 106 9.16 21.52 6.20
N PRO A 107 8.45 21.20 7.30
CA PRO A 107 8.52 19.88 7.91
C PRO A 107 7.90 18.81 6.99
N MET A 108 8.77 18.07 6.29
CA MET A 108 8.38 17.03 5.31
C MET A 108 7.78 15.77 5.97
N SER A 109 7.97 15.58 7.28
CA SER A 109 7.44 14.44 8.04
C SER A 109 5.92 14.30 7.93
N ARG A 110 5.18 15.42 7.91
CA ARG A 110 3.72 15.42 7.76
C ARG A 110 3.29 14.92 6.38
N HIS A 111 3.99 15.33 5.32
CA HIS A 111 3.70 14.88 3.96
C HIS A 111 4.00 13.39 3.79
N ARG A 112 5.07 12.90 4.42
CA ARG A 112 5.40 11.47 4.46
C ARG A 112 4.33 10.64 5.18
N GLY A 113 3.83 11.13 6.33
CA GLY A 113 2.74 10.47 7.05
C GLY A 113 1.45 10.39 6.22
N VAL A 114 1.05 11.48 5.57
CA VAL A 114 -0.11 11.48 4.65
C VAL A 114 0.10 10.50 3.51
N TYR A 115 1.31 10.45 2.94
CA TYR A 115 1.64 9.54 1.85
C TYR A 115 1.53 8.06 2.25
N VAL A 116 2.01 7.69 3.44
CA VAL A 116 1.86 6.32 3.98
C VAL A 116 0.38 5.94 4.10
N VAL A 117 -0.47 6.84 4.59
CA VAL A 117 -1.92 6.61 4.68
C VAL A 117 -2.55 6.45 3.30
N VAL A 118 -2.16 7.29 2.33
CA VAL A 118 -2.61 7.17 0.94
C VAL A 118 -2.23 5.80 0.35
N LEU A 119 -0.98 5.36 0.54
CA LEU A 119 -0.52 4.06 0.06
C LEU A 119 -1.29 2.90 0.72
N LEU A 120 -1.52 2.97 2.03
CA LEU A 120 -2.31 1.95 2.71
C LEU A 120 -3.73 1.89 2.15
N SER A 121 -4.38 3.05 2.00
CA SER A 121 -5.75 3.13 1.47
C SER A 121 -5.84 2.59 0.05
N LEU A 122 -4.83 2.87 -0.79
CA LEU A 122 -4.73 2.34 -2.14
C LEU A 122 -4.55 0.82 -2.14
N ALA A 123 -3.64 0.30 -1.30
CA ALA A 123 -3.39 -1.13 -1.21
C ALA A 123 -4.62 -1.93 -0.74
N LEU A 124 -5.37 -1.38 0.24
CA LEU A 124 -6.63 -1.94 0.70
C LEU A 124 -7.71 -1.91 -0.39
N SER A 125 -7.81 -0.80 -1.13
CA SER A 125 -8.77 -0.65 -2.23
C SER A 125 -8.49 -1.65 -3.36
N LEU A 126 -7.21 -1.86 -3.70
CA LEU A 126 -6.81 -2.86 -4.69
C LEU A 126 -7.11 -4.29 -4.21
N SER A 127 -6.90 -4.57 -2.92
CA SER A 127 -7.19 -5.87 -2.32
C SER A 127 -8.69 -6.15 -2.17
N ALA A 128 -9.54 -5.13 -2.25
CA ALA A 128 -10.98 -5.27 -2.24
C ALA A 128 -11.55 -5.65 -3.62
N LEU A 129 -10.79 -5.49 -4.72
CA LEU A 129 -11.28 -5.76 -6.07
C LEU A 129 -11.84 -7.19 -6.26
N PRO A 130 -11.23 -8.27 -5.72
CA PRO A 130 -11.79 -9.61 -5.82
C PRO A 130 -13.20 -9.77 -5.21
N LEU A 131 -13.64 -8.88 -4.31
CA LEU A 131 -15.02 -8.90 -3.81
C LEU A 131 -16.04 -8.66 -4.92
N LEU A 132 -15.66 -7.90 -5.96
CA LEU A 132 -16.53 -7.61 -7.10
C LEU A 132 -16.81 -8.85 -7.96
N THR A 133 -15.96 -9.88 -7.86
CA THR A 133 -16.09 -11.13 -8.61
C THR A 133 -16.61 -12.29 -7.74
N GLY A 134 -17.08 -11.99 -6.53
CA GLY A 134 -17.72 -12.97 -5.64
C GLY A 134 -16.82 -13.58 -4.57
N ALA A 135 -15.63 -13.02 -4.31
CA ALA A 135 -14.81 -13.43 -3.16
C ALA A 135 -15.56 -13.18 -1.84
N THR A 136 -15.34 -14.03 -0.84
CA THR A 136 -16.01 -13.89 0.47
C THR A 136 -15.38 -12.77 1.29
N GLY A 137 -16.15 -12.22 2.23
CA GLY A 137 -15.67 -11.21 3.17
C GLY A 137 -14.50 -11.70 4.04
N GLU A 138 -14.45 -13.00 4.32
CA GLU A 138 -13.34 -13.62 5.08
C GLU A 138 -12.02 -13.58 4.30
N VAL A 139 -12.04 -13.89 2.99
CA VAL A 139 -10.86 -13.80 2.13
C VAL A 139 -10.37 -12.36 2.05
N PHE A 140 -11.28 -11.39 1.94
CA PHE A 140 -10.91 -9.98 1.97
C PHE A 140 -10.30 -9.57 3.32
N ALA A 141 -10.88 -10.01 4.45
CA ALA A 141 -10.33 -9.69 5.78
C ALA A 141 -8.91 -10.24 5.96
N SER A 142 -8.65 -11.47 5.51
CA SER A 142 -7.30 -12.06 5.47
C SER A 142 -6.36 -11.28 4.55
N ALA A 143 -6.81 -10.95 3.33
CA ALA A 143 -6.01 -10.19 2.36
C ALA A 143 -5.67 -8.78 2.85
N ALA A 144 -6.63 -8.09 3.47
CA ALA A 144 -6.45 -6.76 4.07
C ALA A 144 -5.42 -6.80 5.21
N ARG A 145 -5.54 -7.77 6.11
CA ARG A 145 -4.54 -8.00 7.18
C ARG A 145 -3.15 -8.25 6.59
N ASN A 146 -3.06 -9.10 5.56
CA ASN A 146 -1.79 -9.44 4.92
C ASN A 146 -1.17 -8.21 4.24
N VAL A 147 -1.95 -7.38 3.54
CA VAL A 147 -1.46 -6.11 2.98
C VAL A 147 -0.91 -5.20 4.07
N VAL A 148 -1.64 -5.02 5.17
CA VAL A 148 -1.24 -4.14 6.28
C VAL A 148 0.12 -4.58 6.84
N GLY A 149 0.25 -5.87 7.15
CA GLY A 149 1.48 -6.43 7.70
C GLY A 149 2.65 -6.43 6.70
N SER A 150 2.42 -6.83 5.45
CA SER A 150 3.45 -6.85 4.40
C SER A 150 3.92 -5.44 4.04
N LEU A 151 3.02 -4.45 4.01
CA LEU A 151 3.39 -3.05 3.79
C LEU A 151 4.23 -2.53 4.97
N GLY A 152 3.87 -2.88 6.20
CA GLY A 152 4.69 -2.63 7.40
C GLY A 152 6.11 -3.18 7.27
N LEU A 153 6.24 -4.46 6.92
CA LEU A 153 7.53 -5.12 6.69
C LEU A 153 8.32 -4.46 5.57
N ALA A 154 7.66 -4.03 4.49
CA ALA A 154 8.33 -3.39 3.37
C ALA A 154 8.90 -2.02 3.78
N MET A 155 8.17 -1.25 4.58
CA MET A 155 8.66 0.03 5.15
C MET A 155 9.85 -0.19 6.10
N ILE A 156 9.79 -1.23 6.95
CA ILE A 156 10.91 -1.62 7.83
C ILE A 156 12.12 -2.05 6.99
N SER A 157 11.92 -2.88 5.98
CA SER A 157 12.97 -3.34 5.06
C SER A 157 13.65 -2.18 4.36
N ALA A 158 12.85 -1.28 3.82
CA ALA A 158 13.36 -0.13 3.11
C ALA A 158 14.16 0.81 4.04
N ARG A 159 13.78 0.88 5.32
CA ARG A 159 14.56 1.59 6.34
C ARG A 159 15.90 0.90 6.65
N LEU A 160 15.88 -0.42 6.80
CA LEU A 160 17.02 -1.23 7.23
C LEU A 160 18.02 -1.55 6.11
N PHE A 161 17.57 -1.60 4.86
CA PHE A 161 18.38 -2.05 3.72
C PHE A 161 18.39 -1.05 2.56
N GLY A 162 17.52 -0.03 2.59
CA GLY A 162 17.36 0.92 1.49
C GLY A 162 16.16 0.58 0.59
N SER A 163 15.77 1.54 -0.24
CA SER A 163 14.59 1.49 -1.09
C SER A 163 14.57 0.31 -2.06
N GLY A 164 15.71 -0.01 -2.68
CA GLY A 164 15.86 -1.13 -3.61
C GLY A 164 15.69 -2.52 -2.96
N LEU A 165 15.84 -2.63 -1.65
CA LEU A 165 15.70 -3.86 -0.86
C LEU A 165 14.44 -3.84 0.02
N ALA A 166 13.46 -2.98 -0.31
CA ALA A 166 12.16 -2.94 0.38
C ALA A 166 11.41 -4.29 0.35
N TRP A 167 11.71 -5.14 -0.62
CA TRP A 167 11.11 -6.45 -0.80
C TRP A 167 11.69 -7.53 0.12
N LEU A 168 12.87 -7.31 0.73
CA LEU A 168 13.64 -8.36 1.41
C LEU A 168 12.90 -8.96 2.61
N LEU A 169 12.43 -8.14 3.56
CA LEU A 169 11.67 -8.65 4.71
C LEU A 169 10.30 -9.23 4.32
N PRO A 170 9.48 -8.58 3.47
CA PRO A 170 8.21 -9.16 3.03
C PRO A 170 8.40 -10.56 2.42
N PHE A 171 9.35 -10.74 1.50
CA PHE A 171 9.64 -12.04 0.89
C PHE A 171 10.32 -13.01 1.87
N GLY A 172 11.27 -12.52 2.65
CA GLY A 172 11.99 -13.30 3.65
C GLY A 172 11.08 -13.82 4.76
N MET A 173 9.94 -13.18 5.00
CA MET A 173 8.91 -13.65 5.91
C MET A 173 7.92 -14.57 5.19
N PHE A 174 7.46 -14.18 4.00
CA PHE A 174 6.42 -14.91 3.27
C PHE A 174 6.90 -16.27 2.75
N GLY A 175 8.13 -16.37 2.25
CA GLY A 175 8.71 -17.62 1.74
C GLY A 175 8.73 -18.72 2.80
N PRO A 176 9.37 -18.52 3.97
CA PRO A 176 9.33 -19.47 5.07
C PRO A 176 7.92 -19.76 5.56
N THR A 177 7.04 -18.75 5.59
CA THR A 177 5.64 -18.96 5.97
C THR A 177 4.94 -19.96 5.06
N LEU A 178 5.11 -19.83 3.74
CA LEU A 178 4.52 -20.78 2.79
C LEU A 178 5.13 -22.17 2.88
N LEU A 179 6.42 -22.30 3.22
CA LEU A 179 7.11 -23.59 3.20
C LEU A 179 7.09 -24.34 4.54
N LEU A 180 7.06 -23.62 5.66
CA LEU A 180 7.26 -24.15 7.02
C LEU A 180 6.18 -23.71 8.00
N GLY A 181 5.27 -22.83 7.58
CA GLY A 181 4.27 -22.20 8.44
C GLY A 181 3.07 -23.07 8.79
N VAL A 182 3.07 -24.35 8.41
CA VAL A 182 1.97 -25.29 8.65
C VAL A 182 2.51 -26.54 9.36
N ARG A 183 1.80 -26.98 10.41
CA ARG A 183 2.09 -28.19 11.19
C ARG A 183 1.57 -29.45 10.51
N SER A 184 1.91 -30.61 11.07
CA SER A 184 1.48 -31.92 10.57
C SER A 184 -0.04 -32.15 10.63
N ASP A 185 -0.75 -31.38 11.43
CA ASP A 185 -2.22 -31.38 11.56
C ASP A 185 -2.91 -30.34 10.66
N ASN A 186 -2.17 -29.77 9.70
CA ASN A 186 -2.62 -28.71 8.80
C ASN A 186 -3.00 -27.40 9.51
N THR A 187 -2.55 -27.19 10.75
CA THR A 187 -2.75 -25.94 11.47
C THR A 187 -1.61 -24.95 11.21
N PRO A 188 -1.89 -23.66 10.98
CA PRO A 188 -0.84 -22.67 10.82
C PRO A 188 -0.07 -22.44 12.12
N GLU A 189 1.26 -22.38 12.03
CA GLU A 189 2.12 -22.03 13.15
C GLU A 189 1.78 -20.61 13.68
N PRO A 190 2.00 -20.33 14.97
CA PRO A 190 1.63 -19.04 15.57
C PRO A 190 2.46 -17.87 15.01
N TRP A 191 3.65 -18.14 14.49
CA TRP A 191 4.49 -17.14 13.80
C TRP A 191 4.06 -16.90 12.34
N ALA A 192 3.34 -17.85 11.73
CA ALA A 192 2.83 -17.79 10.36
C ALA A 192 1.53 -16.96 10.28
N TRP A 193 1.56 -15.76 10.86
CA TRP A 193 0.39 -14.89 11.03
C TRP A 193 -0.35 -14.59 9.72
N SER A 194 0.32 -14.62 8.57
CA SER A 194 -0.31 -14.36 7.27
C SER A 194 -1.21 -15.50 6.78
N LEU A 195 -1.00 -16.73 7.26
CA LEU A 195 -1.81 -17.92 6.93
C LEU A 195 -2.95 -18.17 7.92
N GLN A 196 -2.96 -17.44 9.05
CA GLN A 196 -3.98 -17.63 10.08
C GLN A 196 -5.36 -17.21 9.55
N PRO A 197 -6.45 -17.88 9.92
CA PRO A 197 -7.80 -17.45 9.55
C PRO A 197 -8.11 -16.00 9.95
N SER A 198 -9.07 -15.37 9.26
CA SER A 198 -9.46 -13.97 9.47
C SER A 198 -9.94 -13.65 10.88
N SER A 199 -10.45 -14.66 11.60
CA SER A 199 -10.93 -14.57 12.99
C SER A 199 -9.82 -14.49 14.04
N HIS A 200 -8.56 -14.78 13.69
CA HIS A 200 -7.46 -14.77 14.65
C HIS A 200 -6.99 -13.34 14.97
N ALA A 201 -7.44 -12.83 16.12
CA ALA A 201 -7.11 -11.48 16.59
C ALA A 201 -5.61 -11.23 16.78
N SER A 202 -4.84 -12.25 17.20
CA SER A 202 -3.38 -12.13 17.37
C SER A 202 -2.66 -11.84 16.06
N ALA A 203 -3.08 -12.48 14.96
CA ALA A 203 -2.52 -12.22 13.64
C ALA A 203 -2.83 -10.80 13.17
N ALA A 204 -4.05 -10.30 13.44
CA ALA A 204 -4.41 -8.92 13.15
C ALA A 204 -3.57 -7.92 13.97
N ALA A 205 -3.34 -8.21 15.25
CA ALA A 205 -2.49 -7.38 16.11
C ALA A 205 -1.05 -7.32 15.60
N VAL A 206 -0.47 -8.44 15.14
CA VAL A 206 0.87 -8.49 14.54
C VAL A 206 0.93 -7.62 13.29
N ALA A 207 -0.04 -7.75 12.38
CA ALA A 207 -0.08 -6.95 11.15
C ALA A 207 -0.15 -5.44 11.45
N VAL A 208 -1.01 -5.03 12.39
CA VAL A 208 -1.12 -3.62 12.81
C VAL A 208 0.17 -3.14 13.47
N ALA A 209 0.79 -3.95 14.34
CA ALA A 209 2.05 -3.60 14.97
C ALA A 209 3.17 -3.38 13.95
N LEU A 210 3.32 -4.30 12.97
CA LEU A 210 4.28 -4.17 11.88
C LEU A 210 4.03 -2.91 11.06
N TRP A 211 2.76 -2.60 10.77
CA TRP A 211 2.39 -1.38 10.05
C TRP A 211 2.74 -0.11 10.84
N VAL A 212 2.41 -0.05 12.14
CA VAL A 212 2.72 1.11 12.99
C VAL A 212 4.23 1.32 13.08
N ILE A 213 5.01 0.25 13.31
CA ILE A 213 6.47 0.33 13.37
C ILE A 213 7.03 0.83 12.04
N GLY A 214 6.56 0.28 10.92
CA GLY A 214 6.98 0.70 9.59
C GLY A 214 6.59 2.14 9.26
N ALA A 215 5.37 2.56 9.62
CA ALA A 215 4.89 3.93 9.41
C ALA A 215 5.68 4.94 10.24
N CYS A 216 5.98 4.62 11.50
CA CYS A 216 6.87 5.42 12.34
C CYS A 216 8.28 5.51 11.73
N ALA A 217 8.84 4.40 11.26
CA ALA A 217 10.14 4.37 10.60
C ALA A 217 10.17 5.20 9.31
N ALA A 218 9.11 5.16 8.50
CA ALA A 218 8.98 5.94 7.27
C ALA A 218 8.77 7.44 7.53
N ALA A 219 8.02 7.79 8.57
CA ALA A 219 7.74 9.18 8.93
C ALA A 219 8.95 9.88 9.58
N THR A 220 9.76 9.14 10.34
CA THR A 220 10.90 9.68 11.13
C THR A 220 12.27 9.45 10.48
N GLY A 221 12.37 8.53 9.51
CA GLY A 221 13.65 8.13 8.93
C GLY A 221 14.31 9.21 8.05
N ARG A 222 15.59 9.50 8.34
CA ARG A 222 16.50 10.15 7.39
C ARG A 222 16.94 9.12 6.32
N PRO A 223 16.97 9.47 5.02
CA PRO A 223 17.55 8.64 3.97
C PRO A 223 18.91 8.05 4.37
N ARG A 224 19.17 6.79 4.03
CA ARG A 224 20.38 6.07 4.46
C ARG A 224 21.59 6.61 3.67
N GLN A 225 22.72 6.83 4.34
CA GLN A 225 23.92 7.46 3.74
C GLN A 225 24.53 6.69 2.57
N THR A 226 24.28 5.39 2.42
CA THR A 226 24.81 4.58 1.31
C THR A 226 24.30 5.00 -0.06
N GLU A 227 23.08 5.54 -0.15
CA GLU A 227 22.53 6.13 -1.39
C GLU A 227 23.32 7.39 -1.83
N ARG A 228 24.08 8.02 -0.90
CA ARG A 228 24.95 9.18 -1.18
C ARG A 228 26.30 8.81 -1.78
N ALA A 229 26.75 7.58 -1.59
CA ALA A 229 28.07 7.15 -2.03
C ALA A 229 28.07 6.70 -3.50
N GLU A 230 26.93 6.25 -4.03
CA GLU A 230 26.80 5.78 -5.44
C GLU A 230 26.57 6.93 -6.45
N GLN A 231 26.46 8.18 -5.99
CA GLN A 231 26.24 9.36 -6.85
C GLN A 231 27.47 10.26 -7.01
N ASN A 232 28.59 9.93 -6.34
CA ASN A 232 29.89 10.59 -6.52
C ASN A 232 30.84 9.69 -7.30
#